data_AF-L7LVH8-F1
#
_entry.id   AF-L7LVH8-F1
#
_cell.length_a   1.000
_cell.length_b   1.000
_cell.length_c   1.000
_cell.angle_alpha   90.00
_cell.angle_beta   90.00
_cell.angle_gamma   90.00
#
_symmetry.space_group_name_H-M   'P 1'
#
loop_
_entity.id
_entity.type
_entity.pdbx_description
1 polymer ?
#
loop_
_entity_poly.entity_id
_entity_poly.type
_entity_poly.pdbx_seq_one_letter_code
_entity_poly.pdbx_strand_id
1 'polypeptide(L)'
;MSLCVCACRSAVQLQKLLRRTLLTSPCARRMYYASGGARDKKNRTVLMYVTSMTVLVGGLSYAAVPLYRMYCQSTGRGGQAFAIEAGEKIEKMDRVSHRQIRVNFAADIGSFAIEAGEKIEKMDRVSHRQIRVNFAADIGSGLRWNFKPRQADIVVAPGETVLAFYTARNPGDKPVDGIATYNILPFEAGKYFNKIQCFCFEEQRLNPNEQVDMPVFFYIDPEFAADPLLENCNDITLSYTFFEAKPGIQLPLPNIR
;
A
#
# COMPACT_ATOMS: atom_id res chain seq x y z
N MET A 1 10.11 21.94 -48.55
CA MET A 1 9.25 20.77 -48.82
C MET A 1 7.99 20.88 -47.94
N SER A 2 7.06 21.83 -48.04
CA SER A 2 6.38 22.56 -49.13
C SER A 2 5.21 21.89 -49.86
N LEU A 3 4.82 20.64 -49.60
CA LEU A 3 3.70 20.04 -50.35
C LEU A 3 2.67 19.20 -49.56
N CYS A 4 2.78 18.99 -48.24
CA CYS A 4 1.79 18.15 -47.52
C CYS A 4 0.84 18.90 -46.57
N VAL A 5 0.98 20.22 -46.40
CA VAL A 5 0.14 21.01 -45.47
C VAL A 5 -1.14 21.55 -46.15
N CYS A 6 -1.25 21.47 -47.48
CA CYS A 6 -2.41 21.98 -48.22
C CYS A 6 -3.64 21.05 -48.28
N ALA A 7 -3.54 19.77 -47.89
CA ALA A 7 -4.66 18.82 -48.05
C ALA A 7 -5.56 18.66 -46.80
N CYS A 8 -5.13 19.07 -45.60
CA CYS A 8 -5.90 18.82 -44.36
C CYS A 8 -6.74 20.02 -43.88
N ARG A 9 -6.60 21.20 -44.50
CA ARG A 9 -7.45 22.38 -44.18
C ARG A 9 -8.85 22.32 -44.81
N SER A 10 -9.08 21.43 -45.77
CA SER A 10 -10.37 21.37 -46.51
C SER A 10 -11.42 20.43 -45.89
N ALA A 11 -11.04 19.51 -45.00
CA ALA A 11 -12.00 18.58 -44.36
C ALA A 11 -12.61 19.11 -43.04
N VAL A 12 -11.90 19.99 -42.31
CA VAL A 12 -12.38 20.56 -41.03
C VAL A 12 -13.33 21.74 -41.24
N GLN A 13 -13.32 22.35 -42.44
CA GLN A 13 -14.21 23.46 -42.78
C GLN A 13 -15.67 23.01 -43.01
N LEU A 14 -15.91 21.74 -43.39
CA LEU A 14 -17.25 21.24 -43.75
C LEU A 14 -18.08 20.78 -42.54
N GLN A 15 -17.44 20.33 -41.45
CA GLN A 15 -18.16 19.97 -40.21
C GLN A 15 -18.52 21.18 -39.33
N LYS A 16 -17.88 22.34 -39.52
CA LYS A 16 -18.22 23.58 -38.78
C LYS A 16 -19.40 24.36 -39.39
N LEU A 17 -19.78 24.09 -40.64
CA LEU A 17 -20.92 24.72 -41.30
C LEU A 17 -22.26 23.99 -41.03
N LEU A 18 -22.26 22.68 -40.75
CA LEU A 18 -23.48 21.91 -40.46
C LEU A 18 -23.96 21.99 -38.99
N ARG A 19 -23.15 22.51 -38.07
CA ARG A 19 -23.59 22.79 -36.68
C ARG A 19 -24.18 24.20 -36.49
N ARG A 20 -24.15 25.05 -37.53
CA ARG A 20 -24.67 26.42 -37.49
C ARG A 20 -26.12 26.58 -37.96
N THR A 21 -26.78 25.49 -38.38
CA THR A 21 -28.12 25.54 -39.00
C THR A 21 -29.24 24.85 -38.23
N LEU A 22 -29.00 24.34 -37.01
CA LEU A 22 -30.03 23.65 -36.21
C LEU A 22 -30.29 24.27 -34.82
N LEU A 23 -30.02 25.57 -34.66
CA LEU A 23 -30.47 26.33 -33.49
C LEU A 23 -31.07 27.69 -33.90
N THR A 24 -31.94 27.65 -34.92
CA THR A 24 -32.84 28.75 -35.29
C THR A 24 -34.29 28.24 -35.23
N SER A 25 -34.86 28.18 -34.02
CA SER A 25 -36.32 28.24 -33.79
C SER A 25 -36.63 28.34 -32.28
N PRO A 26 -37.72 29.04 -31.89
CA PRO A 26 -37.66 30.10 -30.87
C PRO A 26 -38.17 29.74 -29.46
N CYS A 27 -38.40 28.46 -29.14
CA CYS A 27 -39.23 28.12 -27.97
C CYS A 27 -38.47 27.60 -26.72
N ALA A 28 -37.29 27.00 -26.87
CA ALA A 28 -36.61 26.34 -25.73
C ALA A 28 -35.52 27.17 -25.03
N ARG A 29 -35.14 28.34 -25.55
CA ARG A 29 -34.09 29.19 -24.96
C ARG A 29 -34.63 30.24 -23.96
N ARG A 30 -35.95 30.24 -23.76
CA ARG A 30 -36.68 31.23 -22.96
C ARG A 30 -36.68 30.95 -21.45
N MET A 31 -35.98 29.92 -20.96
CA MET A 31 -36.08 29.49 -19.56
C MET A 31 -34.77 29.37 -18.78
N TYR A 32 -33.61 29.74 -19.34
CA TYR A 32 -32.34 29.80 -18.59
C TYR A 32 -31.54 31.10 -18.76
N TYR A 33 -31.96 32.00 -19.66
CA TYR A 33 -31.39 33.35 -19.80
C TYR A 33 -32.32 34.42 -19.21
N ALA A 34 -33.01 34.07 -18.13
CA ALA A 34 -33.79 35.01 -17.34
C ALA A 34 -32.99 35.42 -16.10
N SER A 35 -32.66 36.71 -16.04
CA SER A 35 -31.99 37.44 -14.96
C SER A 35 -30.46 37.31 -14.91
N GLY A 36 -29.66 38.38 -14.89
CA GLY A 36 -29.99 39.79 -14.71
C GLY A 36 -29.03 40.68 -15.48
N GLY A 37 -29.61 41.55 -16.31
CA GLY A 37 -29.04 42.86 -16.55
C GLY A 37 -29.02 43.66 -15.24
N ALA A 38 -28.06 44.60 -15.16
CA ALA A 38 -27.83 45.56 -14.07
C ALA A 38 -27.19 45.02 -12.77
N ARG A 39 -25.93 44.53 -12.84
CA ARG A 39 -25.10 44.22 -11.63
C ARG A 39 -23.65 44.71 -11.66
N ASP A 40 -23.26 45.54 -12.62
CA ASP A 40 -21.83 45.84 -12.87
C ASP A 40 -21.13 46.57 -11.71
N LYS A 41 -21.83 47.46 -10.98
CA LYS A 41 -21.26 48.15 -9.81
C LYS A 41 -21.28 47.31 -8.52
N LYS A 42 -22.27 46.43 -8.33
CA LYS A 42 -22.40 45.59 -7.11
C LYS A 42 -21.45 44.39 -7.14
N ASN A 43 -21.24 43.80 -8.33
CA ASN A 43 -20.32 42.68 -8.50
C ASN A 43 -18.85 43.10 -8.31
N ARG A 44 -18.48 44.34 -8.66
CA ARG A 44 -17.12 44.84 -8.44
C ARG A 44 -16.81 45.00 -6.94
N THR A 45 -17.76 45.51 -6.17
CA THR A 45 -17.62 45.62 -4.70
C THR A 45 -17.55 44.24 -4.06
N VAL A 46 -18.42 43.30 -4.46
CA VAL A 46 -18.39 41.91 -3.99
C VAL A 46 -17.06 41.23 -4.35
N LEU A 47 -16.55 41.43 -5.56
CA LEU A 47 -15.27 40.88 -6.00
C LEU A 47 -14.11 41.43 -5.14
N MET A 48 -14.10 42.73 -4.84
CA MET A 48 -13.07 43.32 -3.95
C MET A 48 -13.14 42.79 -2.52
N TYR A 49 -14.34 42.51 -1.98
CA TYR A 49 -14.48 41.90 -0.66
C TYR A 49 -14.04 40.44 -0.62
N VAL A 50 -14.31 39.67 -1.68
CA VAL A 50 -13.88 38.27 -1.75
C VAL A 50 -12.36 38.17 -1.89
N THR A 51 -11.74 39.03 -2.71
CA THR A 51 -10.29 39.04 -2.86
C THR A 51 -9.57 39.55 -1.61
N SER A 52 -10.14 40.51 -0.87
CA SER A 52 -9.56 40.96 0.40
C SER A 52 -9.63 39.87 1.48
N MET A 53 -10.74 39.13 1.54
CA MET A 53 -10.91 38.02 2.48
C MET A 53 -9.92 36.88 2.23
N THR A 54 -9.68 36.52 0.96
CA THR A 54 -8.71 35.46 0.62
C THR A 54 -7.28 35.85 0.95
N VAL A 55 -6.89 37.10 0.67
CA VAL A 55 -5.56 37.62 1.04
C VAL A 55 -5.39 37.67 2.55
N LEU A 56 -6.41 38.10 3.30
CA LEU A 56 -6.39 38.16 4.76
C LEU A 56 -6.23 36.76 5.37
N VAL A 57 -7.04 35.79 4.94
CA VAL A 57 -7.01 34.42 5.46
C VAL A 57 -5.70 33.72 5.10
N GLY A 58 -5.20 33.92 3.87
CA GLY A 58 -3.90 33.41 3.45
C GLY A 58 -2.74 34.01 4.27
N GLY A 59 -2.79 35.32 4.52
CA GLY A 59 -1.78 36.02 5.32
C GLY A 59 -1.71 35.55 6.76
N LEU A 60 -2.87 35.36 7.42
CA LEU A 60 -2.92 34.84 8.79
C LEU A 60 -2.39 33.41 8.90
N SER A 61 -2.70 32.56 7.92
CA SER A 61 -2.20 31.18 7.88
C SER A 61 -0.67 31.14 7.75
N TYR A 62 -0.10 32.02 6.91
CA TYR A 62 1.34 32.12 6.73
C TYR A 62 2.07 32.66 7.98
N ALA A 63 1.45 33.59 8.72
CA ALA A 63 2.01 34.13 9.96
C ALA A 63 1.91 33.19 11.17
N ALA A 64 0.89 32.32 11.21
CA ALA A 64 0.67 31.40 12.33
C ALA A 64 1.76 30.32 12.45
N VAL A 65 2.32 29.85 11.34
CA VAL A 65 3.35 28.79 11.33
C VAL A 65 4.66 29.20 12.05
N PRO A 66 5.31 30.33 11.74
CA PRO A 66 6.51 30.76 12.45
C PRO A 66 6.22 31.13 13.92
N LEU A 67 5.03 31.68 14.21
CA LEU A 67 4.61 31.95 15.59
C LEU A 67 4.49 30.66 16.41
N TYR A 68 3.90 29.62 15.81
CA TYR A 68 3.81 28.30 16.44
C TYR A 68 5.19 27.67 16.67
N ARG A 69 6.11 27.80 15.72
CA ARG A 69 7.52 27.34 15.87
C ARG A 69 8.21 28.02 17.06
N MET A 70 8.06 29.34 17.19
CA MET A 70 8.65 30.11 18.29
C MET A 70 8.06 29.73 19.66
N TYR A 71 6.74 29.52 19.71
CA TYR A 71 6.07 29.03 20.92
C TYR A 71 6.49 27.60 21.30
N CYS A 72 6.62 26.70 20.32
CA CYS A 72 7.09 25.33 20.56
C CYS A 72 8.54 25.28 21.06
N GLN A 73 9.39 26.21 20.63
CA GLN A 73 10.76 26.30 21.10
C GLN A 73 10.86 26.75 22.57
N SER A 74 10.00 27.68 23.02
CA SER A 74 10.01 28.15 24.40
C SER A 74 9.33 27.22 25.39
N THR A 75 8.29 26.49 24.96
CA THR A 75 7.54 25.56 25.83
C THR A 75 8.03 24.12 25.77
N GLY A 76 8.91 23.77 24.83
CA GLY A 76 9.55 22.46 24.76
C GLY A 76 8.61 21.28 24.41
N ARG A 77 7.34 21.53 24.06
CA ARG A 77 6.35 20.49 23.75
C ARG A 77 6.48 19.85 22.35
N GLY A 78 7.52 20.21 21.60
CA GLY A 78 7.70 19.77 20.21
C GLY A 78 8.63 18.57 19.99
N GLY A 79 9.19 17.97 21.06
CA GLY A 79 10.07 16.79 20.95
C GLY A 79 11.39 17.01 20.18
N GLN A 80 11.68 18.23 19.72
CA GLN A 80 12.94 18.53 19.04
C GLN A 80 14.06 18.63 20.08
N ALA A 81 15.03 17.73 20.00
CA ALA A 81 16.21 17.77 20.85
C ALA A 81 17.01 19.06 20.56
N PHE A 82 17.10 19.95 21.55
CA PHE A 82 17.99 21.10 21.47
C PHE A 82 19.42 20.61 21.68
N ALA A 83 20.19 20.54 20.60
CA ALA A 83 21.61 20.17 20.61
C ALA A 83 22.53 21.34 21.00
N ILE A 84 22.04 22.30 21.78
CA ILE A 84 22.81 23.47 22.19
C ILE A 84 22.95 23.36 23.71
N GLU A 85 24.18 23.09 24.17
CA GLU A 85 24.61 22.91 25.58
C GLU A 85 24.48 21.52 26.25
N ALA A 86 24.24 20.44 25.51
CA ALA A 86 24.32 19.08 26.09
C ALA A 86 25.75 18.48 26.11
N GLY A 87 26.71 19.06 25.37
CA GLY A 87 28.05 18.47 25.22
C GLY A 87 28.90 18.48 26.48
N GLU A 88 28.95 19.61 27.20
CA GLU A 88 29.83 19.77 28.38
C GLU A 88 29.34 18.96 29.60
N LYS A 89 28.02 18.69 29.67
CA LYS A 89 27.41 17.96 30.80
C LYS A 89 27.58 16.44 30.71
N ILE A 90 27.98 15.91 29.56
CA ILE A 90 28.14 14.46 29.35
C ILE A 90 29.52 13.98 29.83
N GLU A 91 30.57 14.82 29.78
CA GLU A 91 31.92 14.45 30.22
C GLU A 91 32.08 14.29 31.74
N LYS A 92 31.16 14.84 32.55
CA LYS A 92 31.22 14.78 34.03
C LYS A 92 30.27 13.77 34.67
N MET A 93 29.55 12.95 33.91
CA MET A 93 28.69 11.91 34.49
C MET A 93 29.45 10.59 34.65
N ASP A 94 29.61 10.14 35.90
CA ASP A 94 30.07 8.78 36.19
C ASP A 94 28.99 7.76 35.78
N ARG A 95 29.40 6.75 35.02
CA ARG A 95 28.51 5.71 34.49
C ARG A 95 27.97 4.84 35.63
N VAL A 96 26.69 5.00 35.96
CA VAL A 96 25.99 4.13 36.92
C VAL A 96 25.59 2.81 36.25
N SER A 97 26.46 1.79 36.32
CA SER A 97 26.21 0.49 35.68
C SER A 97 25.16 -0.40 36.35
N HIS A 98 24.68 -0.09 37.56
CA HIS A 98 23.77 -0.97 38.33
C HIS A 98 22.27 -0.69 38.12
N ARG A 99 21.90 0.28 37.28
CA ARG A 99 20.50 0.56 36.93
C ARG A 99 20.34 0.63 35.42
N GLN A 100 19.93 -0.48 34.79
CA GLN A 100 19.57 -0.47 33.38
C GLN A 100 18.24 0.28 33.21
N ILE A 101 18.29 1.47 32.61
CA ILE A 101 17.09 2.18 32.18
C ILE A 101 16.68 1.56 30.85
N ARG A 102 15.56 0.83 30.85
CA ARG A 102 14.93 0.37 29.60
C ARG A 102 14.25 1.58 28.95
N VAL A 103 14.91 2.15 27.94
CA VAL A 103 14.32 3.22 27.12
C VAL A 103 13.42 2.56 26.09
N ASN A 104 12.10 2.67 26.29
CA ASN A 104 11.13 2.27 25.28
C ASN A 104 10.96 3.42 24.29
N PHE A 105 11.48 3.24 23.08
CA PHE A 105 11.26 4.18 21.99
C PHE A 105 9.85 3.92 21.42
N ALA A 106 8.87 4.68 21.89
CA ALA A 106 7.60 4.81 21.20
C ALA A 106 7.83 5.70 19.98
N ALA A 107 8.29 5.10 18.88
CA ALA A 107 8.21 5.75 17.60
C ALA A 107 6.79 5.49 17.10
N ASP A 108 5.97 6.55 17.05
CA ASP A 108 4.62 6.54 16.47
C ASP A 108 4.68 6.35 14.94
N ILE A 109 5.42 5.34 14.46
CA ILE A 109 5.41 4.89 13.08
C ILE A 109 4.22 3.93 12.94
N GLY A 110 3.01 4.50 13.03
CA GLY A 110 1.76 3.81 12.73
C GLY A 110 1.45 2.63 13.64
N SER A 111 0.26 2.68 14.23
CA SER A 111 -0.47 1.58 14.86
C SER A 111 -0.54 0.26 14.06
N PHE A 112 0.01 0.18 12.84
CA PHE A 112 -0.08 -0.98 11.95
C PHE A 112 0.93 -2.10 12.26
N ALA A 113 2.12 -1.79 12.80
CA ALA A 113 3.13 -2.81 13.08
C ALA A 113 2.96 -3.48 14.47
N ILE A 114 2.35 -2.78 15.43
CA ILE A 114 2.12 -3.29 16.79
C ILE A 114 0.86 -4.15 16.87
N GLU A 115 -0.15 -3.93 16.02
CA GLU A 115 -1.39 -4.72 16.04
C GLU A 115 -1.15 -6.20 15.66
N ALA A 116 -0.22 -6.46 14.74
CA ALA A 116 0.20 -7.84 14.44
C ALA A 116 0.99 -8.48 15.58
N GLY A 117 1.84 -7.72 16.29
CA GLY A 117 2.69 -8.23 17.37
C GLY A 117 1.92 -8.50 18.68
N GLU A 118 1.06 -7.56 19.10
CA GLU A 118 0.29 -7.70 20.35
C GLU A 118 -0.77 -8.80 20.26
N LYS A 119 -1.39 -9.00 19.09
CA LYS A 119 -2.30 -10.13 18.88
C LYS A 119 -1.56 -11.47 19.05
N ILE A 120 -0.32 -11.58 18.56
CA ILE A 120 0.48 -12.81 18.64
C ILE A 120 0.88 -13.15 20.10
N GLU A 121 1.14 -12.14 20.94
CA GLU A 121 1.50 -12.38 22.35
C GLU A 121 0.32 -12.81 23.24
N LYS A 122 -0.93 -12.58 22.80
CA LYS A 122 -2.14 -12.83 23.59
C LYS A 122 -2.99 -14.02 23.09
N MET A 123 -2.48 -14.81 22.15
CA MET A 123 -3.15 -16.01 21.66
C MET A 123 -2.92 -17.19 22.61
N ASP A 124 -4.01 -17.74 23.14
CA ASP A 124 -3.96 -19.03 23.84
C ASP A 124 -3.68 -20.14 22.83
N ARG A 125 -2.52 -20.79 22.97
CA ARG A 125 -2.09 -21.86 22.06
C ARG A 125 -2.94 -23.12 22.29
N VAL A 126 -3.62 -23.56 21.24
CA VAL A 126 -4.48 -24.75 21.29
C VAL A 126 -3.65 -26.00 20.98
N SER A 127 -2.85 -26.44 21.96
CA SER A 127 -1.84 -27.49 21.76
C SER A 127 -2.40 -28.89 21.47
N HIS A 128 -3.67 -29.14 21.78
CA HIS A 128 -4.28 -30.47 21.62
C HIS A 128 -4.68 -30.79 20.18
N ARG A 129 -4.68 -29.79 19.29
CA ARG A 129 -5.13 -29.93 17.90
C ARG A 129 -3.96 -29.64 16.97
N GLN A 130 -3.42 -30.70 16.36
CA GLN A 130 -2.29 -30.59 15.44
C GLN A 130 -2.80 -30.49 14.01
N ILE A 131 -2.30 -29.50 13.28
CA ILE A 131 -2.63 -29.27 11.87
C ILE A 131 -1.38 -29.52 11.05
N ARG A 132 -1.49 -30.36 10.03
CA ARG A 132 -0.47 -30.56 9.02
C ARG A 132 -0.64 -29.50 7.94
N VAL A 133 0.40 -28.72 7.69
CA VAL A 133 0.47 -27.77 6.59
C VAL A 133 1.39 -28.36 5.51
N ASN A 134 0.81 -28.71 4.37
CA ASN A 134 1.52 -29.17 3.19
C ASN A 134 1.93 -27.99 2.31
N PHE A 135 3.18 -27.98 1.87
CA PHE A 135 3.73 -26.94 1.01
C PHE A 135 3.80 -27.44 -0.43
N ALA A 136 3.00 -26.84 -1.30
CA ALA A 136 3.05 -27.09 -2.73
C ALA A 136 3.73 -25.91 -3.45
N ALA A 137 4.41 -26.24 -4.55
CA ALA A 137 5.14 -25.30 -5.38
C ALA A 137 4.91 -25.64 -6.85
N ASP A 138 4.38 -24.69 -7.59
CA ASP A 138 4.02 -24.81 -8.99
C ASP A 138 4.65 -23.66 -9.79
N ILE A 139 4.85 -23.88 -11.08
CA ILE A 139 5.49 -22.91 -11.98
C ILE A 139 4.66 -22.80 -13.24
N GLY A 140 4.32 -21.57 -13.64
CA GLY A 140 3.60 -21.27 -14.87
C GLY A 140 4.46 -21.53 -16.11
N SER A 141 3.81 -21.81 -17.24
CA SER A 141 4.45 -22.22 -18.50
C SER A 141 5.44 -21.22 -19.11
N GLY A 142 5.45 -19.97 -18.65
CA GLY A 142 6.41 -18.93 -19.08
C GLY A 142 7.73 -18.93 -18.30
N LEU A 143 7.81 -19.62 -17.16
CA LEU A 143 8.96 -19.54 -16.25
C LEU A 143 9.72 -20.86 -16.19
N ARG A 144 11.05 -20.81 -16.33
CA ARG A 144 11.93 -22.01 -16.30
C ARG A 144 12.67 -22.19 -14.98
N TRP A 145 12.19 -21.56 -13.93
CA TRP A 145 12.82 -21.67 -12.61
C TRP A 145 12.68 -23.10 -12.07
N ASN A 146 13.55 -23.46 -11.15
CA ASN A 146 13.37 -24.60 -10.28
C ASN A 146 12.90 -24.06 -8.93
N PHE A 147 11.60 -24.11 -8.70
CA PHE A 147 10.94 -23.64 -7.49
C PHE A 147 10.37 -24.84 -6.73
N LYS A 148 10.81 -25.01 -5.49
CA LYS A 148 10.41 -26.14 -4.64
C LYS A 148 10.38 -25.73 -3.18
N PRO A 149 9.50 -26.32 -2.36
CA PRO A 149 9.56 -26.15 -0.92
C PRO A 149 10.81 -26.85 -0.37
N ARG A 150 11.41 -26.29 0.69
CA ARG A 150 12.54 -26.94 1.38
C ARG A 150 12.06 -28.10 2.26
N GLN A 151 10.84 -27.98 2.78
CA GLN A 151 10.13 -28.96 3.60
C GLN A 151 8.76 -29.25 2.97
N ALA A 152 8.39 -30.52 2.82
CA ALA A 152 7.13 -30.89 2.17
C ALA A 152 5.91 -30.59 3.04
N ASP A 153 6.03 -30.81 4.34
CA ASP A 153 4.98 -30.54 5.32
C ASP A 153 5.55 -30.12 6.66
N ILE A 154 4.72 -29.48 7.48
CA ILE A 154 5.00 -29.18 8.88
C ILE A 154 3.75 -29.37 9.73
N VAL A 155 3.92 -29.90 10.94
CA VAL A 155 2.82 -30.06 11.90
C VAL A 155 2.91 -28.94 12.93
N VAL A 156 1.82 -28.19 13.09
CA VAL A 156 1.77 -26.96 13.89
C VAL A 156 0.47 -26.90 14.68
N ALA A 157 0.50 -26.28 15.86
CA ALA A 157 -0.72 -26.03 16.63
C ALA A 157 -1.32 -24.65 16.29
N PRO A 158 -2.65 -24.47 16.34
CA PRO A 158 -3.28 -23.15 16.28
C PRO A 158 -2.73 -22.21 17.36
N GLY A 159 -2.42 -20.98 16.96
CA GLY A 159 -1.74 -19.97 17.79
C GLY A 159 -0.21 -20.09 17.81
N GLU A 160 0.37 -21.07 17.13
CA GLU A 160 1.82 -21.17 16.94
C GLU A 160 2.27 -20.43 15.68
N THR A 161 3.39 -19.71 15.78
CA THR A 161 3.99 -18.99 14.64
C THR A 161 5.10 -19.83 14.02
N VAL A 162 5.10 -19.92 12.69
CA VAL A 162 5.95 -20.86 11.96
C VAL A 162 6.65 -20.16 10.80
N LEU A 163 7.92 -20.53 10.62
CA LEU A 163 8.74 -20.11 9.49
C LEU A 163 9.01 -21.30 8.57
N ALA A 164 8.63 -21.19 7.31
CA ALA A 164 8.91 -22.17 6.27
C ALA A 164 9.75 -21.54 5.16
N PHE A 165 10.57 -22.34 4.47
CA PHE A 165 11.43 -21.87 3.39
C PHE A 165 11.07 -22.53 2.06
N TYR A 166 11.05 -21.73 1.01
CA TYR A 166 11.05 -22.20 -0.37
C TYR A 166 12.36 -21.85 -1.04
N THR A 167 12.81 -22.69 -1.96
CA THR A 167 14.02 -22.44 -2.73
C THR A 167 13.62 -22.18 -4.17
N ALA A 168 14.08 -21.07 -4.73
CA ALA A 168 13.97 -20.74 -6.15
C ALA A 168 15.35 -20.63 -6.78
N ARG A 169 15.52 -21.24 -7.96
CA ARG A 169 16.75 -21.14 -8.75
C ARG A 169 16.42 -20.85 -10.21
N ASN A 170 17.13 -19.89 -10.81
CA ASN A 170 17.05 -19.63 -12.24
C ASN A 170 18.19 -20.36 -12.98
N PRO A 171 17.93 -21.48 -13.68
CA PRO A 171 18.97 -22.18 -14.44
C PRO A 171 19.29 -21.53 -15.79
N GLY A 172 18.61 -20.45 -16.18
CA GLY A 172 18.81 -19.77 -17.45
C GLY A 172 20.00 -18.80 -17.45
N ASP A 173 20.32 -18.30 -18.63
CA ASP A 173 21.44 -17.36 -18.86
C ASP A 173 21.03 -15.87 -18.81
N LYS A 174 19.74 -15.60 -18.57
CA LYS A 174 19.19 -14.24 -18.50
C LYS A 174 18.50 -13.99 -17.16
N PRO A 175 18.56 -12.75 -16.63
CA PRO A 175 17.73 -12.38 -15.50
C PRO A 175 16.26 -12.49 -15.89
N VAL A 176 15.45 -13.05 -15.00
CA VAL A 176 14.00 -13.16 -15.18
C VAL A 176 13.33 -12.56 -13.94
N ASP A 177 12.23 -11.86 -14.18
CA ASP A 177 11.40 -11.30 -13.12
C ASP A 177 10.17 -12.20 -12.97
N GLY A 178 9.84 -12.56 -11.74
CA GLY A 178 8.73 -13.46 -11.41
C GLY A 178 7.81 -12.85 -10.35
N ILE A 179 6.51 -13.08 -10.50
CA ILE A 179 5.49 -12.76 -9.48
C ILE A 179 4.85 -14.07 -9.04
N ALA A 180 4.54 -14.19 -7.75
CA ALA A 180 3.91 -15.39 -7.22
C ALA A 180 2.49 -15.13 -6.72
N THR A 181 1.59 -16.07 -7.01
CA THR A 181 0.27 -16.13 -6.40
C THR A 181 0.22 -17.31 -5.44
N TYR A 182 -0.63 -17.24 -4.42
CA TYR A 182 -0.83 -18.33 -3.47
C TYR A 182 -2.30 -18.73 -3.39
N ASN A 183 -2.52 -19.98 -3.00
CA ASN A 183 -3.83 -20.47 -2.57
C ASN A 183 -3.69 -21.24 -1.25
N ILE A 184 -4.79 -21.30 -0.50
CA ILE A 184 -4.95 -22.16 0.67
C ILE A 184 -6.11 -23.10 0.41
N LEU A 185 -5.87 -24.39 0.63
CA LEU A 185 -6.88 -25.44 0.54
C LEU A 185 -6.97 -26.17 1.89
N PRO A 186 -8.17 -26.50 2.39
CA PRO A 186 -9.46 -26.07 1.88
C PRO A 186 -9.68 -24.55 2.02
N PHE A 187 -10.54 -23.95 1.19
CA PHE A 187 -10.69 -22.50 1.12
C PHE A 187 -11.24 -21.89 2.41
N GLU A 188 -12.06 -22.64 3.14
CA GLU A 188 -12.65 -22.28 4.43
C GLU A 188 -11.56 -22.04 5.49
N ALA A 189 -10.48 -22.82 5.44
CA ALA A 189 -9.33 -22.65 6.32
C ALA A 189 -8.55 -21.35 6.03
N GLY A 190 -8.66 -20.81 4.81
CA GLY A 190 -8.00 -19.58 4.38
C GLY A 190 -8.36 -18.36 5.24
N LYS A 191 -9.54 -18.34 5.87
CA LYS A 191 -9.97 -17.25 6.77
C LYS A 191 -9.11 -17.17 8.04
N TYR A 192 -8.64 -18.32 8.54
CA TYR A 192 -7.86 -18.41 9.78
C TYR A 192 -6.35 -18.45 9.53
N PHE A 193 -5.94 -18.58 8.28
CA PHE A 193 -4.54 -18.64 7.89
C PHE A 193 -3.99 -17.22 7.70
N ASN A 194 -3.13 -16.79 8.62
CA ASN A 194 -2.57 -15.44 8.60
C ASN A 194 -1.12 -15.48 8.13
N LYS A 195 -0.86 -14.89 6.96
CA LYS A 195 0.48 -14.76 6.39
C LYS A 195 1.07 -13.39 6.75
N ILE A 196 2.04 -13.37 7.66
CA ILE A 196 2.65 -12.13 8.16
C ILE A 196 3.65 -11.55 7.13
N GLN A 197 4.40 -12.39 6.41
CA GLN A 197 5.40 -11.94 5.42
C GLN A 197 5.35 -12.77 4.13
N CYS A 198 5.24 -12.12 2.96
CA CYS A 198 4.99 -12.72 1.63
C CYS A 198 5.92 -12.16 0.55
N PHE A 199 6.64 -13.04 -0.15
CA PHE A 199 7.35 -12.72 -1.40
C PHE A 199 6.42 -12.47 -2.61
N CYS A 200 5.11 -12.56 -2.40
CA CYS A 200 4.11 -12.81 -3.44
C CYS A 200 3.65 -11.53 -4.14
N PHE A 201 3.76 -10.40 -3.44
CA PHE A 201 3.30 -9.11 -3.94
C PHE A 201 4.41 -8.25 -4.52
N GLU A 202 5.64 -8.75 -4.51
CA GLU A 202 6.81 -8.06 -5.04
C GLU A 202 7.40 -8.86 -6.19
N GLU A 203 7.73 -8.16 -7.27
CA GLU A 203 8.47 -8.73 -8.40
C GLU A 203 9.84 -9.22 -7.91
N GLN A 204 10.06 -10.53 -7.97
CA GLN A 204 11.33 -11.14 -7.61
C GLN A 204 12.19 -11.26 -8.87
N ARG A 205 13.34 -10.57 -8.90
CA ARG A 205 14.34 -10.72 -9.95
C ARG A 205 15.36 -11.78 -9.55
N LEU A 206 15.52 -12.82 -10.36
CA LEU A 206 16.61 -13.80 -10.21
C LEU A 206 17.59 -13.71 -11.37
N ASN A 207 18.86 -13.46 -11.05
CA ASN A 207 19.95 -13.45 -12.02
C ASN A 207 20.23 -14.85 -12.58
N PRO A 208 20.99 -14.94 -13.68
CA PRO A 208 21.41 -16.21 -14.24
C PRO A 208 22.13 -17.09 -13.21
N ASN A 209 21.71 -18.35 -13.10
CA ASN A 209 22.25 -19.33 -12.15
C ASN A 209 22.14 -18.97 -10.66
N GLU A 210 21.39 -17.92 -10.32
CA GLU A 210 21.17 -17.50 -8.94
C GLU A 210 20.18 -18.43 -8.24
N GLN A 211 20.43 -18.69 -6.96
CA GLN A 211 19.56 -19.46 -6.08
C GLN A 211 19.30 -18.66 -4.81
N VAL A 212 18.02 -18.49 -4.46
CA VAL A 212 17.57 -17.73 -3.30
C VAL A 212 16.60 -18.59 -2.48
N ASP A 213 16.75 -18.50 -1.16
CA ASP A 213 15.80 -19.07 -0.21
C ASP A 213 14.81 -17.98 0.22
N MET A 214 13.52 -18.21 -0.05
CA MET A 214 12.42 -17.29 0.21
C MET A 214 11.68 -17.73 1.48
N PRO A 215 11.77 -16.96 2.57
CA PRO A 215 11.06 -17.27 3.82
C PRO A 215 9.57 -16.95 3.70
N VAL A 216 8.75 -17.77 4.37
CA VAL A 216 7.32 -17.58 4.54
C VAL A 216 7.02 -17.69 6.03
N PHE A 217 6.57 -16.58 6.63
CA PHE A 217 6.19 -16.52 8.03
C PHE A 217 4.67 -16.43 8.18
N PHE A 218 4.09 -17.37 8.90
CA PHE A 218 2.63 -17.50 9.05
C PHE A 218 2.25 -18.09 10.42
N TYR A 219 0.96 -17.97 10.74
CA TYR A 219 0.33 -18.65 11.87
C TYR A 219 -1.13 -18.99 11.54
N ILE A 220 -1.71 -19.89 12.32
CA ILE A 220 -3.12 -20.25 12.24
C ILE A 220 -3.82 -19.66 13.46
N ASP A 221 -4.88 -18.87 13.27
CA ASP A 221 -5.63 -18.26 14.39
C ASP A 221 -6.27 -19.38 15.25
N PRO A 222 -6.24 -19.30 16.60
CA PRO A 222 -6.83 -20.32 17.48
C PRO A 222 -8.34 -20.50 17.30
N GLU A 223 -9.04 -19.51 16.72
CA GLU A 223 -10.45 -19.63 16.34
C GLU A 223 -10.72 -20.78 15.36
N PHE A 224 -9.71 -21.23 14.59
CA PHE A 224 -9.81 -22.41 13.74
C PHE A 224 -10.23 -23.67 14.53
N ALA A 225 -9.79 -23.79 15.78
CA ALA A 225 -10.13 -24.93 16.62
C ALA A 225 -11.58 -24.90 17.13
N ALA A 226 -12.19 -23.71 17.19
CA ALA A 226 -13.55 -23.50 17.68
C ALA A 226 -14.61 -23.60 16.57
N ASP A 227 -14.23 -23.53 15.30
CA ASP A 227 -15.16 -23.58 14.16
C ASP A 227 -15.67 -25.02 13.91
N PRO A 228 -17.00 -25.28 14.02
CA PRO A 228 -17.57 -26.61 13.79
C PRO A 228 -17.39 -27.11 12.35
N LEU A 229 -17.34 -26.21 11.35
CA LEU A 229 -17.19 -26.61 9.94
C LEU A 229 -15.81 -27.19 9.66
N LEU A 230 -14.81 -26.75 10.43
CA LEU A 230 -13.43 -27.16 10.26
C LEU A 230 -13.02 -28.23 11.27
N GLU A 231 -13.90 -28.74 12.15
CA GLU A 231 -13.57 -29.70 13.22
C GLU A 231 -12.72 -30.91 12.73
N ASN A 232 -13.00 -31.40 11.53
CA ASN A 232 -12.29 -32.55 10.93
C ASN A 232 -11.19 -32.16 9.93
N CYS A 233 -10.94 -30.86 9.74
CA CYS A 233 -9.88 -30.35 8.89
C CYS A 233 -8.56 -30.31 9.68
N ASN A 234 -7.68 -31.28 9.40
CA ASN A 234 -6.33 -31.34 9.97
C ASN A 234 -5.23 -31.14 8.92
N ASP A 235 -5.58 -31.12 7.64
CA ASP A 235 -4.66 -30.97 6.53
C ASP A 235 -4.96 -29.69 5.77
N ILE A 236 -4.01 -28.75 5.79
CA ILE A 236 -4.06 -27.51 5.02
C ILE A 236 -2.95 -27.57 3.97
N THR A 237 -3.26 -27.19 2.74
CA THR A 237 -2.26 -27.08 1.67
C THR A 237 -2.07 -25.62 1.30
N LEU A 238 -0.82 -25.15 1.39
CA LEU A 238 -0.38 -23.86 0.91
C LEU A 238 0.34 -24.06 -0.42
N SER A 239 -0.33 -23.77 -1.53
CA SER A 239 0.31 -23.80 -2.86
C SER A 239 0.75 -22.41 -3.27
N TYR A 240 2.00 -22.32 -3.72
CA TYR A 240 2.55 -21.18 -4.44
C TYR A 240 2.70 -21.49 -5.90
N THR A 241 2.26 -20.58 -6.76
CA THR A 241 2.50 -20.65 -8.21
C THR A 241 3.24 -19.41 -8.68
N PHE A 242 4.40 -19.59 -9.30
CA PHE A 242 5.18 -18.51 -9.90
C PHE A 242 4.83 -18.30 -11.37
N PHE A 243 4.72 -17.04 -11.77
CA PHE A 243 4.51 -16.60 -13.15
C PHE A 243 5.60 -15.61 -13.58
N GLU A 244 5.95 -15.63 -14.86
CA GLU A 244 6.88 -14.67 -15.45
C GLU A 244 6.24 -13.27 -15.49
N ALA A 245 6.89 -12.28 -14.90
CA ALA A 245 6.49 -10.88 -14.97
C ALA A 245 6.97 -10.27 -16.28
N LYS A 246 6.09 -10.22 -17.29
CA LYS A 246 6.40 -9.54 -18.55
C LYS A 246 6.21 -8.02 -18.37
N PRO A 247 7.23 -7.20 -18.64
CA PRO A 247 7.05 -5.75 -18.62
C PRO A 247 6.07 -5.35 -19.73
N GLY A 248 4.90 -4.80 -19.34
CA GLY A 248 3.90 -4.26 -20.27
C GLY A 248 2.51 -4.90 -20.20
N ILE A 249 2.26 -5.89 -19.34
CA ILE A 249 0.89 -6.35 -19.06
C ILE A 249 0.32 -5.47 -17.94
N GLN A 250 -0.35 -4.39 -18.33
CA GLN A 250 -1.12 -3.57 -17.41
C GLN A 250 -2.36 -4.36 -16.98
N LEU A 251 -2.33 -4.92 -15.76
CA LEU A 251 -3.49 -5.62 -15.20
C LEU A 251 -4.63 -4.61 -15.10
N PRO A 252 -5.80 -4.87 -15.73
CA PRO A 252 -6.97 -4.02 -15.50
C PRO A 252 -7.33 -4.13 -14.03
N LEU A 253 -7.15 -3.05 -13.28
CA LEU A 253 -7.61 -3.00 -11.90
C LEU A 253 -9.12 -3.30 -11.90
N PRO A 254 -9.60 -4.25 -11.06
CA PRO A 254 -11.03 -4.45 -10.93
C PRO A 254 -11.64 -3.11 -10.50
N ASN A 255 -12.62 -2.63 -11.27
CA ASN A 255 -13.44 -1.49 -10.86
C ASN A 255 -14.23 -1.93 -9.63
N ILE A 256 -13.67 -1.71 -8.44
CA ILE A 256 -14.41 -1.74 -7.19
C ILE A 256 -15.27 -0.48 -7.21
N ARG A 257 -16.48 -0.63 -7.76
CA ARG A 257 -17.52 0.39 -7.75
C ARG A 257 -18.35 0.26 -6.48
#